data_AF-A0A962XAC5-F1
#
_entry.id   AF-A0A962XAC5-F1
#
_cell.length_a   1.000
_cell.length_b   1.000
_cell.length_c   1.000
_cell.angle_alpha   90.00
_cell.angle_beta   90.00
_cell.angle_gamma   90.00
#
_symmetry.space_group_name_H-M   'P 1'
#
loop_
_entity.id
_entity.type
_entity.pdbx_description
1 polymer ?
#
loop_
_entity_poly.entity_id
_entity_poly.type
_entity_poly.pdbx_seq_one_letter_code
_entity_poly.pdbx_strand_id
1 'polypeptide(L)'
;MSTAIITDPVHSKALPDLVAKLLTARQESLVLYHKLAAMKPFTLADPARHRLRRFQQALMDYLALGPFEVYQALEEQPADSPYHQARELARQLYTRIACTTQVALAFHDRYDGDLSEPALAQLDQALSQLGESLATRIELEDRILAAVNKTQTRIAA
;
A
#
# COMPACT_ATOMS: atom_id res chain seq x y z
N MET A 1 -40.49 -20.26 -15.37
CA MET A 1 -39.51 -19.60 -16.25
C MET A 1 -38.40 -19.09 -15.36
N SER A 2 -37.29 -19.82 -15.34
CA SER A 2 -36.12 -19.54 -14.50
C SER A 2 -35.27 -18.46 -15.16
N THR A 3 -34.77 -17.52 -14.37
CA THR A 3 -33.63 -16.69 -14.75
C THR A 3 -32.66 -16.74 -13.59
N ALA A 4 -31.76 -17.73 -13.65
CA ALA A 4 -30.61 -17.78 -12.78
C ALA A 4 -29.70 -16.62 -13.18
N ILE A 5 -29.46 -15.71 -12.24
CA ILE A 5 -28.41 -14.70 -12.37
C ILE A 5 -27.09 -15.48 -12.34
N ILE A 6 -26.42 -15.53 -13.49
CA ILE A 6 -25.05 -16.00 -13.61
C ILE A 6 -24.18 -14.92 -12.96
N THR A 7 -23.86 -15.09 -11.68
CA THR A 7 -22.69 -14.42 -11.09
C THR A 7 -21.46 -15.05 -11.71
N ASP A 8 -20.84 -14.34 -12.64
CA ASP A 8 -19.54 -14.69 -13.21
C ASP A 8 -18.50 -14.89 -12.08
N PRO A 9 -17.81 -16.04 -11.98
CA PRO A 9 -16.76 -16.28 -10.99
C PRO A 9 -15.39 -15.76 -11.46
N VAL A 10 -15.38 -14.77 -12.36
CA VAL A 10 -14.18 -14.31 -13.06
C VAL A 10 -13.53 -13.16 -12.26
N HIS A 11 -12.51 -13.52 -11.47
CA HIS A 11 -11.50 -12.65 -10.85
C HIS A 11 -11.71 -12.12 -9.42
N SER A 12 -12.56 -12.75 -8.58
CA SER A 12 -12.38 -12.54 -7.13
C SER A 12 -11.14 -13.33 -6.69
N LYS A 13 -9.96 -12.70 -6.73
CA LYS A 13 -8.76 -13.25 -6.09
C LYS A 13 -9.09 -13.48 -4.63
N ALA A 14 -8.73 -14.64 -4.09
CA ALA A 14 -9.01 -14.94 -2.69
C ALA A 14 -8.32 -13.88 -1.81
N LEU A 15 -8.99 -13.43 -0.74
CA LEU A 15 -8.45 -12.42 0.17
C LEU A 15 -7.01 -12.73 0.64
N PRO A 16 -6.62 -14.00 0.93
CA PRO A 16 -5.22 -14.33 1.23
C PRO A 16 -4.22 -13.99 0.11
N ASP A 17 -4.60 -14.19 -1.15
CA ASP A 17 -3.73 -13.87 -2.30
C ASP A 17 -3.55 -12.35 -2.45
N LEU A 18 -4.61 -11.58 -2.19
CA LEU A 18 -4.56 -10.12 -2.17
C LEU A 18 -3.67 -9.60 -1.04
N VAL A 19 -3.73 -10.22 0.14
CA VAL A 19 -2.84 -9.92 1.26
C VAL A 19 -1.38 -10.25 0.90
N ALA A 20 -1.12 -11.39 0.28
CA ALA A 20 0.23 -11.74 -0.17
C ALA A 20 0.78 -10.74 -1.21
N LYS A 21 -0.09 -10.30 -2.13
CA LYS A 21 0.24 -9.27 -3.12
C LYS A 21 0.56 -7.91 -2.46
N LEU A 22 -0.25 -7.47 -1.49
CA LEU A 22 -0.01 -6.25 -0.72
C LEU A 22 1.35 -6.30 0.00
N LEU A 23 1.65 -7.41 0.68
CA LEU A 23 2.92 -7.60 1.39
C LEU A 23 4.13 -7.58 0.45
N THR A 24 3.98 -8.16 -0.74
CA THR A 24 5.02 -8.17 -1.78
C THR A 24 5.31 -6.75 -2.28
N ALA A 25 4.26 -6.00 -2.63
CA ALA A 25 4.41 -4.62 -3.10
C ALA A 25 4.97 -3.70 -1.99
N ARG A 26 4.53 -3.88 -0.74
CA ARG A 26 5.10 -3.20 0.43
C ARG A 26 6.61 -3.44 0.52
N GLN A 27 7.03 -4.70 0.42
CA GLN A 27 8.45 -5.06 0.51
C GLN A 27 9.26 -4.42 -0.63
N GLU A 28 8.75 -4.45 -1.87
CA GLU A 28 9.43 -3.81 -3.00
C GLU A 28 9.58 -2.29 -2.77
N SER A 29 8.49 -1.62 -2.36
CA SER A 29 8.51 -0.19 -2.05
C SER A 29 9.54 0.15 -0.98
N LEU A 30 9.58 -0.61 0.13
CA LEU A 30 10.55 -0.40 1.21
C LEU A 30 11.98 -0.66 0.76
N VAL A 31 12.25 -1.70 -0.04
CA VAL A 31 13.60 -1.96 -0.57
C VAL A 31 14.08 -0.78 -1.43
N LEU A 32 13.20 -0.22 -2.26
CA LEU A 32 13.54 0.92 -3.11
C LEU A 32 13.70 2.21 -2.30
N TYR A 33 12.88 2.41 -1.27
CA TYR A 33 13.04 3.49 -0.30
C TYR A 33 14.44 3.48 0.32
N HIS A 34 14.88 2.34 0.86
CA HIS A 34 16.21 2.21 1.49
C HIS A 34 17.34 2.43 0.47
N LYS A 35 17.21 1.88 -0.75
CA LYS A 35 18.19 2.08 -1.83
C LYS A 35 18.31 3.54 -2.27
N LEU A 36 17.22 4.30 -2.21
CA LEU A 36 17.21 5.72 -2.50
C LEU A 36 17.82 6.50 -1.32
N ALA A 37 17.38 6.25 -0.09
CA ALA A 37 17.88 6.91 1.11
C ALA A 37 19.39 6.71 1.35
N ALA A 38 19.95 5.59 0.88
CA ALA A 38 21.39 5.31 0.96
C ALA A 38 22.26 6.10 -0.04
N MET A 39 21.67 6.89 -0.94
CA MET A 39 22.41 7.64 -1.97
C MET A 39 22.91 9.01 -1.51
N LYS A 40 22.71 9.39 -0.25
CA LYS A 40 23.11 10.71 0.25
C LYS A 40 24.62 10.94 0.03
N PRO A 41 25.03 12.14 -0.40
CA PRO A 41 24.19 13.29 -0.78
C PRO A 41 23.54 13.11 -2.17
N PHE A 42 22.31 13.61 -2.33
CA PHE A 42 21.57 13.51 -3.59
C PHE A 42 22.13 14.50 -4.63
N THR A 43 22.56 13.99 -5.78
CA THR A 43 23.04 14.80 -6.91
C THR A 43 22.10 14.67 -8.10
N LEU A 44 22.17 15.60 -9.06
CA LEU A 44 21.37 15.59 -10.29
C LEU A 44 21.71 14.43 -11.25
N ALA A 45 22.59 13.51 -10.86
CA ALA A 45 23.02 12.41 -11.69
C ALA A 45 21.86 11.47 -12.07
N ASP A 46 21.91 10.93 -13.29
CA ASP A 46 20.89 10.01 -13.82
C ASP A 46 20.53 8.84 -12.89
N PRO A 47 21.46 8.23 -12.12
CA PRO A 47 21.12 7.16 -11.19
C PRO A 47 20.14 7.59 -10.08
N ALA A 48 20.23 8.84 -9.61
CA ALA A 48 19.32 9.36 -8.57
C ALA A 48 17.90 9.55 -9.13
N ARG A 49 17.80 10.15 -10.34
CA ARG A 49 16.52 10.32 -11.04
C ARG A 49 15.84 8.98 -11.31
N HIS A 50 16.59 8.01 -11.83
CA HIS A 50 16.07 6.69 -12.14
C HIS A 50 15.57 5.95 -10.89
N ARG A 51 16.34 5.99 -9.80
CA ARG A 51 15.95 5.34 -8.54
C ARG A 51 14.75 6.01 -7.88
N LEU A 52 14.66 7.34 -7.93
CA LEU A 52 13.50 8.07 -7.43
C LEU A 52 12.22 7.68 -8.19
N ARG A 53 12.26 7.66 -9.52
CA ARG A 53 11.12 7.21 -10.34
C ARG A 53 10.71 5.78 -10.03
N ARG A 54 11.69 4.87 -9.94
CA ARG A 54 11.41 3.47 -9.62
C ARG A 54 10.77 3.33 -8.23
N PHE A 55 11.26 4.08 -7.25
CA PHE A 55 10.64 4.13 -5.93
C PHE A 55 9.21 4.69 -5.97
N GLN A 56 8.97 5.81 -6.65
CA GLN A 56 7.64 6.40 -6.80
C GLN A 56 6.64 5.43 -7.43
N GLN A 57 7.04 4.68 -8.47
CA GLN A 57 6.18 3.68 -9.10
C GLN A 57 5.80 2.56 -8.10
N ALA A 58 6.80 1.94 -7.47
CA ALA A 58 6.55 0.87 -6.50
C ALA A 58 5.76 1.33 -5.28
N LEU A 59 5.96 2.58 -4.86
CA LEU A 59 5.16 3.23 -3.83
C LEU A 59 3.70 3.28 -4.27
N MET A 60 3.40 3.88 -5.43
CA MET A 60 2.02 4.00 -5.90
C MET A 60 1.34 2.63 -6.09
N ASP A 61 2.06 1.65 -6.62
CA ASP A 61 1.57 0.27 -6.74
C ASP A 61 1.19 -0.31 -5.37
N TYR A 62 2.05 -0.14 -4.36
CA TYR A 62 1.74 -0.55 -2.99
C TYR A 62 0.52 0.18 -2.41
N LEU A 63 0.47 1.52 -2.54
CA LEU A 63 -0.59 2.31 -1.91
C LEU A 63 -1.97 1.98 -2.49
N ALA A 64 -2.04 1.65 -3.78
CA ALA A 64 -3.27 1.32 -4.51
C ALA A 64 -3.90 -0.02 -4.05
N LEU A 65 -3.09 -1.01 -3.67
CA LEU A 65 -3.57 -2.35 -3.30
C LEU A 65 -4.46 -2.36 -2.06
N GLY A 66 -4.26 -1.42 -1.13
CA GLY A 66 -5.10 -1.28 0.06
C GLY A 66 -6.56 -1.02 -0.32
N PRO A 67 -6.91 0.20 -0.79
CA PRO A 67 -8.29 0.58 -1.09
C PRO A 67 -8.92 -0.17 -2.27
N PHE A 68 -8.16 -0.46 -3.33
CA PHE A 68 -8.74 -0.99 -4.58
C PHE A 68 -8.75 -2.52 -4.67
N GLU A 69 -8.04 -3.23 -3.80
CA GLU A 69 -8.05 -4.70 -3.81
C GLU A 69 -8.42 -5.24 -2.42
N VAL A 70 -7.58 -5.02 -1.41
CA VAL A 70 -7.74 -5.68 -0.10
C VAL A 70 -8.98 -5.20 0.65
N TYR A 71 -9.20 -3.89 0.75
CA TYR A 71 -10.33 -3.34 1.51
C TYR A 71 -11.64 -3.54 0.76
N GLN A 72 -11.63 -3.42 -0.56
CA GLN A 72 -12.79 -3.77 -1.39
C GLN A 72 -13.17 -5.25 -1.20
N ALA A 73 -12.20 -6.17 -1.27
CA ALA A 73 -12.47 -7.59 -1.06
C ALA A 73 -12.98 -7.91 0.35
N LEU A 74 -12.55 -7.16 1.37
CA LEU A 74 -13.10 -7.25 2.74
C LEU A 74 -14.55 -6.77 2.82
N GLU A 75 -14.89 -5.68 2.13
CA GLU A 75 -16.25 -5.13 2.08
C GLU A 75 -17.22 -6.05 1.33
N GLU A 76 -16.76 -6.68 0.26
CA GLU A 76 -17.54 -7.62 -0.57
C GLU A 76 -17.79 -8.97 0.11
N GLN A 77 -17.14 -9.24 1.26
CA GLN A 77 -17.37 -10.47 2.00
C GLN A 77 -18.83 -10.58 2.50
N PRO A 78 -19.45 -11.78 2.41
CA PRO A 78 -20.75 -12.06 3.01
C PRO A 78 -20.83 -11.68 4.50
N ALA A 79 -22.03 -11.43 5.01
CA ALA A 79 -22.23 -11.00 6.39
C ALA A 79 -21.78 -12.06 7.43
N ASP A 80 -21.90 -13.34 7.09
CA ASP A 80 -21.45 -14.50 7.85
C ASP A 80 -19.98 -14.88 7.58
N SER A 81 -19.26 -14.08 6.79
CA SER A 81 -17.85 -14.30 6.50
C SER A 81 -17.01 -14.28 7.78
N PRO A 82 -16.05 -15.21 7.91
CA PRO A 82 -15.18 -15.26 9.07
C PRO A 82 -14.19 -14.07 9.13
N TYR A 83 -14.16 -13.23 8.09
CA TYR A 83 -13.37 -11.98 8.02
C TYR A 83 -14.10 -10.75 8.58
N HIS A 84 -15.28 -10.89 9.21
CA HIS A 84 -16.05 -9.78 9.77
C HIS A 84 -15.19 -8.83 10.63
N GLN A 85 -14.35 -9.37 11.53
CA GLN A 85 -13.49 -8.55 12.39
C GLN A 85 -12.45 -7.73 11.58
N ALA A 86 -11.88 -8.32 10.53
CA ALA A 86 -10.93 -7.62 9.67
C ALA A 86 -11.62 -6.51 8.88
N ARG A 87 -12.85 -6.74 8.39
CA ARG A 87 -13.67 -5.72 7.71
C ARG A 87 -13.95 -4.52 8.63
N GLU A 88 -14.40 -4.76 9.86
CA GLU A 88 -14.67 -3.66 10.80
C GLU A 88 -13.41 -2.86 11.16
N LEU A 89 -12.26 -3.53 11.32
CA LEU A 89 -10.99 -2.84 11.51
C LEU A 89 -10.60 -1.99 10.29
N ALA A 90 -10.79 -2.50 9.08
CA ALA A 90 -10.51 -1.75 7.86
C ALA A 90 -11.36 -0.47 7.79
N ARG A 91 -12.66 -0.55 8.07
CA ARG A 91 -13.57 0.61 8.14
C ARG A 91 -13.11 1.65 9.16
N GLN A 92 -12.76 1.21 10.37
CA GLN A 92 -12.32 2.10 11.45
C GLN A 92 -10.99 2.80 11.15
N LEU A 93 -10.08 2.13 10.44
CA LEU A 93 -8.74 2.64 10.16
C LEU A 93 -8.65 3.39 8.84
N TYR A 94 -9.64 3.28 7.96
CA TYR A 94 -9.63 3.80 6.60
C TYR A 94 -9.21 5.27 6.52
N THR A 95 -9.81 6.16 7.32
CA THR A 95 -9.50 7.60 7.31
C THR A 95 -8.02 7.86 7.61
N ARG A 96 -7.44 7.15 8.59
CA ARG A 96 -6.03 7.31 8.95
C ARG A 96 -5.11 6.80 7.85
N ILE A 97 -5.46 5.68 7.22
CA ILE A 97 -4.71 5.13 6.08
C ILE A 97 -4.79 6.09 4.89
N ALA A 98 -5.95 6.67 4.60
CA ALA A 98 -6.12 7.67 3.55
C ALA A 98 -5.24 8.90 3.77
N CYS A 99 -5.08 9.38 5.02
CA CYS A 99 -4.13 10.45 5.34
C CYS A 99 -2.68 10.08 4.95
N THR A 100 -2.25 8.84 5.19
CA THR A 100 -0.89 8.41 4.79
C THR A 100 -0.72 8.39 3.27
N THR A 101 -1.78 8.02 2.52
CA THR A 101 -1.80 8.10 1.06
C THR A 101 -1.66 9.55 0.57
N GLN A 102 -2.31 10.51 1.23
CA GLN A 102 -2.18 11.93 0.88
C GLN A 102 -0.75 12.44 1.05
N VAL A 103 -0.06 12.05 2.14
CA VAL A 103 1.35 12.39 2.33
C VAL A 103 2.22 11.84 1.20
N ALA A 104 1.97 10.60 0.79
CA ALA A 104 2.73 9.96 -0.27
C ALA A 104 2.43 10.55 -1.67
N LEU A 105 1.19 10.96 -1.93
CA LEU A 105 0.83 11.71 -3.14
C LEU A 105 1.52 13.07 -3.19
N ALA A 106 1.52 13.81 -2.07
CA ALA A 106 2.24 15.08 -1.99
C ALA A 106 3.75 14.91 -2.21
N PHE A 107 4.34 13.81 -1.74
CA PHE A 107 5.72 13.45 -2.08
C PHE A 107 5.87 13.15 -3.58
N HIS A 108 4.98 12.35 -4.15
CA HIS A 108 5.01 12.01 -5.58
C HIS A 108 4.98 13.28 -6.43
N ASP A 109 3.98 14.14 -6.24
CA ASP A 109 3.76 15.36 -7.01
C ASP A 109 4.95 16.32 -6.92
N ARG A 110 5.56 16.44 -5.74
CA ARG A 110 6.72 17.32 -5.52
C ARG A 110 7.95 16.90 -6.32
N TYR A 111 8.09 15.61 -6.58
CA TYR A 111 9.26 15.02 -7.24
C TYR A 111 8.91 14.43 -8.61
N ASP A 112 7.73 14.77 -9.14
CA ASP A 112 7.36 14.44 -10.51
C ASP A 112 7.96 15.49 -11.47
N GLY A 113 8.44 15.02 -12.63
CA GLY A 113 9.09 15.88 -13.63
C GLY A 113 10.56 16.23 -13.39
N ASP A 114 10.95 17.47 -13.74
CA ASP A 114 12.35 17.89 -13.77
C ASP A 114 12.90 18.24 -12.39
N LEU A 115 13.76 17.36 -11.87
CA LEU A 115 14.45 17.57 -10.60
C LEU A 115 15.44 18.72 -10.71
N SER A 116 15.31 19.69 -9.81
CA SER A 116 16.25 20.81 -9.62
C SER A 116 17.15 20.57 -8.40
N GLU A 117 18.31 21.22 -8.32
CA GLU A 117 19.18 21.11 -7.14
C GLU A 117 18.47 21.49 -5.82
N PRO A 118 17.65 22.56 -5.77
CA PRO A 118 16.88 22.88 -4.56
C PRO A 118 15.86 21.81 -4.16
N ALA A 119 15.30 21.08 -5.12
CA ALA A 119 14.39 19.98 -4.84
C ALA A 119 15.14 18.79 -4.23
N LEU A 120 16.31 18.44 -4.78
CA LEU A 120 17.18 17.38 -4.26
C LEU A 120 17.76 17.70 -2.88
N ALA A 121 18.07 18.97 -2.59
CA ALA A 121 18.51 19.40 -1.27
C ALA A 121 17.46 19.12 -0.18
N GLN A 122 16.18 19.12 -0.56
CA GLN A 122 15.05 18.84 0.36
C GLN A 122 14.60 17.38 0.33
N LEU A 123 15.15 16.55 -0.56
CA LEU A 123 14.76 15.15 -0.74
C LEU A 123 15.00 14.32 0.51
N ASP A 124 16.07 14.61 1.27
CA ASP A 124 16.32 13.89 2.52
C ASP A 124 15.18 14.08 3.53
N GLN A 125 14.85 15.33 3.83
CA GLN A 125 13.76 15.66 4.74
C GLN A 125 12.41 15.09 4.25
N ALA A 126 12.14 15.17 2.95
CA ALA A 126 10.92 14.63 2.37
C ALA A 126 10.86 13.09 2.50
N LEU A 127 11.98 12.39 2.33
CA LEU A 127 12.06 10.94 2.54
C LEU A 127 11.91 10.56 4.02
N SER A 128 12.41 11.37 4.96
CA SER A 128 12.17 11.15 6.39
C SER A 128 10.68 11.24 6.73
N GLN A 129 10.00 12.32 6.30
CA GLN A 129 8.56 12.51 6.53
C GLN A 129 7.73 11.40 5.88
N LEU A 130 8.09 11.00 4.65
CA LEU A 130 7.44 9.89 3.98
C LEU A 130 7.65 8.57 4.74
N GLY A 131 8.86 8.32 5.24
CA GLY A 131 9.19 7.12 6.02
C GLY A 131 8.35 6.99 7.28
N GLU A 132 8.17 8.09 8.03
CA GLU A 132 7.30 8.13 9.21
C GLU A 132 5.82 7.85 8.88
N SER A 133 5.34 8.44 7.78
CA SER A 133 3.98 8.19 7.28
C SER A 133 3.79 6.73 6.86
N LEU A 134 4.78 6.15 6.18
CA LEU A 134 4.78 4.73 5.79
C LEU A 134 4.82 3.79 7.00
N ALA A 135 5.62 4.11 8.03
CA ALA A 135 5.62 3.32 9.27
C ALA A 135 4.23 3.32 9.92
N THR A 136 3.60 4.50 10.02
CA THR A 136 2.22 4.63 10.52
C THR A 136 1.25 3.80 9.68
N ARG A 137 1.36 3.86 8.35
CA ARG A 137 0.53 3.06 7.44
C ARG A 137 0.68 1.57 7.68
N ILE A 138 1.91 1.09 7.78
CA ILE A 138 2.24 -0.32 7.99
C ILE A 138 1.64 -0.82 9.31
N GLU A 139 1.78 -0.06 10.40
CA GLU A 139 1.18 -0.42 11.70
C GLU A 139 -0.35 -0.57 11.62
N LEU A 140 -1.01 0.32 10.87
CA LEU A 140 -2.47 0.27 10.68
C LEU A 140 -2.88 -0.92 9.82
N GLU A 141 -2.18 -1.15 8.71
CA GLU A 141 -2.39 -2.31 7.84
C GLU A 141 -2.16 -3.61 8.59
N ASP A 142 -1.10 -3.73 9.39
CA ASP A 142 -0.76 -4.94 10.12
C ASP A 142 -1.84 -5.34 11.13
N ARG A 143 -2.58 -4.37 11.70
CA ARG A 143 -3.75 -4.67 12.53
C ARG A 143 -4.87 -5.34 11.74
N ILE A 144 -5.11 -4.90 10.51
CA ILE A 144 -6.10 -5.49 9.60
C ILE A 144 -5.62 -6.88 9.17
N LEU A 145 -4.37 -7.01 8.72
CA LEU A 145 -3.79 -8.27 8.24
C LEU A 145 -3.70 -9.33 9.34
N ALA A 146 -3.39 -8.94 10.58
CA ALA A 146 -3.42 -9.85 11.72
C ALA A 146 -4.81 -10.42 11.97
N ALA A 147 -5.87 -9.63 11.77
CA ALA A 147 -7.25 -10.11 11.88
C ALA A 147 -7.60 -11.10 10.75
N VAL A 148 -7.13 -10.85 9.52
CA VAL A 148 -7.27 -11.81 8.40
C VAL A 148 -6.56 -13.13 8.71
N ASN A 149 -5.32 -13.08 9.18
CA ASN A 149 -4.51 -14.27 9.46
C ASN A 149 -5.04 -15.11 10.63
N LYS A 150 -5.49 -14.48 11.72
CA LYS A 150 -6.12 -15.19 12.85
C LYS A 150 -7.34 -16.00 12.41
N THR A 151 -8.10 -15.46 11.47
CA THR A 151 -9.24 -16.16 10.87
C THR A 151 -8.76 -17.38 10.07
N GLN A 152 -7.72 -17.24 9.24
CA GLN A 152 -7.20 -18.34 8.45
C GLN A 152 -6.72 -19.53 9.30
N THR A 153 -6.02 -19.26 10.42
CA THR A 153 -5.58 -20.32 11.34
C THR A 153 -6.75 -21.05 11.99
N ARG A 154 -7.89 -20.39 12.23
CA ARG A 154 -9.10 -21.02 12.78
C ARG A 154 -9.89 -21.84 11.77
N ILE A 155 -9.83 -21.49 10.48
CA ILE A 155 -10.47 -22.27 9.42
C ILE A 155 -9.66 -23.55 9.11
N ALA A 156 -8.33 -23.46 9.24
CA ALA A 156 -7.42 -24.58 8.96
C ALA A 156 -7.23 -25.56 10.13
N ALA A 157 -7.76 -25.25 11.32
CA ALA A 157 -7.66 -26.07 12.54
C ALA A 157 -8.98 -26.80 12.81
#